data_AF-A0A7C2F3U2-F1
#
_entry.id   AF-A0A7C2F3U2-F1
#
_cell.length_a   1.000
_cell.length_b   1.000
_cell.length_c   1.000
_cell.angle_alpha   90.00
_cell.angle_beta   90.00
_cell.angle_gamma   90.00
#
_symmetry.space_group_name_H-M   'P 1'
#
loop_
_entity.id
_entity.type
_entity.pdbx_description
1 polymer ?
#
loop_
_entity_poly.entity_id
_entity_poly.type
_entity_poly.pdbx_seq_one_letter_code
_entity_poly.pdbx_strand_id
1 'polypeptide(L)'
;QEEVLDAQGRLVMPGQICAHTHFYGAFARGMALKGEAPSSFPQILEYLWWRLDKALNLDDVRCSALVCLVDAIHNGTTTLLDHHASPHAVEGSLDVIAQAVNEAGLRACLCYEVSDRDGPEIAERGLKENERFIKEAKGERLAGTFGLHASLTLSEETLERAVEMASGLDVGFHIHAAEDKADVKDSLQKYGLRVVERLEKAGILGPKTIAAHCVHIDAFEMDILRQTQTNVVHNPRSNMNNAVGIADVPALLRRGVNVGLGNDGFSNNMFTEMETTYLLHKLGQQDPRAMGADQVLQMAAANNARIAGLFFSRPLGQLVEGAYADIILVDYVPTTPMNAGNFPWHLVFGMSGGQVSTTIVGGKILMRDRQLLTLDEEAICARSRDLAQKVWARM
;
A
#
# COMPACT_ATOMS: atom_id res chain seq x y z
N GLN A 1 16.52 15.32 -31.41
CA GLN A 1 16.84 13.89 -31.54
C GLN A 1 16.04 13.18 -30.47
N GLU A 2 15.37 12.09 -30.82
CA GLU A 2 14.73 11.22 -29.83
C GLU A 2 15.83 10.48 -29.05
N GLU A 3 15.67 10.37 -27.73
CA GLU A 3 16.57 9.58 -26.90
C GLU A 3 16.24 8.10 -27.09
N VAL A 4 17.24 7.30 -27.48
CA VAL A 4 17.10 5.85 -27.64
C VAL A 4 17.78 5.16 -26.46
N LEU A 5 17.02 4.35 -25.72
CA LEU A 5 17.51 3.52 -24.64
C LEU A 5 17.56 2.06 -25.09
N ASP A 6 18.76 1.52 -25.29
CA ASP A 6 18.96 0.09 -25.55
C ASP A 6 18.77 -0.71 -24.25
N ALA A 7 17.86 -1.70 -24.28
CA ALA A 7 17.63 -2.58 -23.13
C ALA A 7 18.83 -3.51 -22.85
N GLN A 8 19.76 -3.69 -23.80
CA GLN A 8 20.96 -4.51 -23.68
C GLN A 8 20.66 -5.97 -23.24
N GLY A 9 19.57 -6.53 -23.77
CA GLY A 9 19.13 -7.89 -23.44
C GLY A 9 18.40 -8.05 -22.10
N ARG A 10 18.18 -6.95 -21.35
CA ARG A 10 17.38 -6.96 -20.11
C ARG A 10 15.89 -7.15 -20.42
N LEU A 11 15.18 -7.69 -19.44
CA LEU A 11 13.73 -7.87 -19.53
C LEU A 11 13.02 -6.53 -19.35
N VAL A 12 12.17 -6.16 -20.31
CA VAL A 12 11.29 -4.98 -20.23
C VAL A 12 9.97 -5.40 -19.60
N MET A 13 9.60 -4.77 -18.48
CA MET A 13 8.35 -5.04 -17.77
C MET A 13 7.60 -3.74 -17.49
N PRO A 14 6.26 -3.78 -17.32
CA PRO A 14 5.57 -2.65 -16.71
C PRO A 14 6.12 -2.42 -15.29
N GLY A 15 6.14 -1.15 -14.88
CA GLY A 15 6.44 -0.80 -13.50
C GLY A 15 5.48 -1.48 -12.53
N GLN A 16 6.01 -1.89 -11.37
CA GLN A 16 5.20 -2.56 -10.35
C GLN A 16 4.27 -1.56 -9.65
N ILE A 17 3.16 -2.07 -9.14
CA ILE A 17 2.14 -1.28 -8.43
C ILE A 17 2.00 -1.87 -7.02
N CYS A 18 2.10 -1.00 -6.00
CA CYS A 18 1.79 -1.34 -4.62
C CYS A 18 0.41 -0.77 -4.26
N ALA A 19 -0.58 -1.64 -4.05
CA ALA A 19 -1.97 -1.22 -3.85
C ALA A 19 -2.28 -0.76 -2.41
N HIS A 20 -1.34 -0.89 -1.48
CA HIS A 20 -1.42 -0.36 -0.13
C HIS A 20 -0.04 -0.34 0.54
N THR A 21 0.33 0.81 1.07
CA THR A 21 1.59 1.05 1.79
C THR A 21 1.41 2.14 2.85
N HIS A 22 2.41 2.27 3.72
CA HIS A 22 2.57 3.38 4.65
C HIS A 22 3.94 4.05 4.48
N PHE A 23 3.97 5.29 4.01
CA PHE A 23 5.20 6.07 3.91
C PHE A 23 5.71 6.56 5.25
N TYR A 24 4.84 6.79 6.22
CA TYR A 24 5.22 7.36 7.51
C TYR A 24 6.09 6.40 8.35
N GLY A 25 6.05 5.09 8.06
CA GLY A 25 6.71 4.05 8.85
C GLY A 25 8.23 3.89 8.66
N ALA A 26 8.90 4.66 7.78
CA ALA A 26 10.31 4.42 7.46
C ALA A 26 11.24 4.44 8.69
N PHE A 27 10.94 5.28 9.69
CA PHE A 27 11.74 5.40 10.91
C PHE A 27 11.54 4.27 11.92
N ALA A 28 10.60 3.34 11.68
CA ALA A 28 10.50 2.11 12.47
C ALA A 28 11.68 1.15 12.17
N ARG A 29 12.32 1.28 11.00
CA ARG A 29 13.42 0.40 10.59
C ARG A 29 14.62 0.56 11.54
N GLY A 30 14.94 -0.51 12.26
CA GLY A 30 16.03 -0.53 13.24
C GLY A 30 15.68 0.10 14.59
N MET A 31 14.42 0.47 14.83
CA MET A 31 13.98 0.97 16.12
C MET A 31 13.83 -0.18 17.13
N ALA A 32 14.63 -0.16 18.19
CA ALA A 32 14.49 -1.10 19.28
C ALA A 32 13.41 -0.61 20.26
N LEU A 33 12.36 -1.42 20.45
CA LEU A 33 11.37 -1.17 21.49
C LEU A 33 11.99 -1.35 22.87
N LYS A 34 11.72 -0.40 23.78
CA LYS A 34 12.14 -0.49 25.18
C LYS A 34 11.12 -1.31 25.96
N GLY A 35 11.59 -2.26 26.77
CA GLY A 35 10.75 -3.09 27.64
C GLY A 35 10.46 -4.47 27.05
N GLU A 36 9.40 -5.11 27.53
CA GLU A 36 8.96 -6.40 27.02
C GLU A 36 8.43 -6.27 25.59
N ALA A 37 8.73 -7.27 24.77
CA ALA A 37 8.21 -7.31 23.40
C ALA A 37 6.67 -7.41 23.43
N PRO A 38 5.96 -6.69 22.54
CA PRO A 38 4.51 -6.81 22.40
C PRO A 38 4.08 -8.27 22.20
N SER A 39 3.03 -8.68 22.91
CA SER A 39 2.49 -10.05 22.88
C SER A 39 1.24 -10.19 22.01
N SER A 40 0.74 -9.09 21.46
CA SER A 40 -0.47 -9.03 20.62
C SER A 40 -0.44 -7.85 19.68
N PHE A 41 -1.25 -7.89 18.62
CA PHE A 41 -1.36 -6.80 17.66
C PHE A 41 -1.78 -5.46 18.27
N PRO A 42 -2.77 -5.37 19.19
CA PRO A 42 -3.08 -4.12 19.89
C PRO A 42 -1.88 -3.54 20.65
N GLN A 43 -1.05 -4.39 21.29
CA GLN A 43 0.17 -3.91 21.94
C GLN A 43 1.22 -3.43 20.94
N ILE A 44 1.32 -4.05 19.75
CA ILE A 44 2.19 -3.55 18.67
C ILE A 44 1.72 -2.13 18.28
N LEU A 45 0.42 -1.93 18.07
CA LEU A 45 -0.13 -0.61 17.79
C LEU A 45 0.21 0.40 18.90
N GLU A 46 -0.07 0.08 20.16
CA GLU A 46 0.15 0.97 21.31
C GLU A 46 1.63 1.28 21.59
N TYR A 47 2.52 0.30 21.43
CA TYR A 47 3.93 0.41 21.84
C TYR A 47 4.83 0.92 20.72
N LEU A 48 4.43 0.69 19.46
CA LEU A 48 5.19 1.05 18.27
C LEU A 48 4.46 2.11 17.45
N TRP A 49 3.37 1.73 16.79
CA TRP A 49 2.83 2.52 15.68
C TRP A 49 2.16 3.83 16.13
N TRP A 50 1.34 3.79 17.18
CA TRP A 50 0.67 4.99 17.73
C TRP A 50 1.62 5.94 18.46
N ARG A 51 2.81 5.47 18.85
CA ARG A 51 3.84 6.36 19.38
C ARG A 51 4.59 7.01 18.23
N LEU A 52 4.88 6.23 17.19
CA LEU A 52 5.62 6.70 16.04
C LEU A 52 4.85 7.78 15.29
N ASP A 53 3.60 7.52 14.90
CA ASP A 53 2.79 8.47 14.12
C ASP A 53 2.55 9.81 14.87
N LYS A 54 2.33 9.77 16.19
CA LYS A 54 2.22 10.95 17.07
C LYS A 54 3.53 11.71 17.22
N ALA A 55 4.68 11.07 17.03
CA ALA A 55 5.97 11.73 17.16
C ALA A 55 6.41 12.49 15.89
N LEU A 56 5.68 12.33 14.78
CA LEU A 56 6.00 12.94 13.50
C LEU A 56 5.56 14.40 13.42
N ASN A 57 6.44 15.25 12.89
CA ASN A 57 6.11 16.54 12.32
C ASN A 57 6.24 16.49 10.78
N LEU A 58 5.94 17.60 10.08
CA LEU A 58 5.95 17.64 8.62
C LEU A 58 7.34 17.36 7.98
N ASP A 59 8.44 17.75 8.64
CA ASP A 59 9.79 17.43 8.15
C ASP A 59 10.07 15.93 8.24
N ASP A 60 9.61 15.28 9.31
CA ASP A 60 9.72 13.84 9.50
C ASP A 60 8.90 13.09 8.46
N VAL A 61 7.63 13.51 8.24
CA VAL A 61 6.73 12.94 7.22
C VAL A 61 7.37 13.00 5.84
N ARG A 62 7.87 14.17 5.45
CA ARG A 62 8.55 14.36 4.15
C ARG A 62 9.75 13.43 4.01
N CYS A 63 10.63 13.40 5.02
CA CYS A 63 11.84 12.60 4.96
C CYS A 63 11.55 11.09 4.94
N SER A 64 10.56 10.65 5.72
CA SER A 64 10.08 9.26 5.74
C SER A 64 9.55 8.84 4.36
N ALA A 65 8.73 9.70 3.73
CA ALA A 65 8.25 9.48 2.37
C ALA A 65 9.40 9.39 1.35
N LEU A 66 10.37 10.31 1.39
CA LEU A 66 11.53 10.27 0.48
C LEU A 66 12.33 8.96 0.59
N VAL A 67 12.53 8.42 1.80
CA VAL A 67 13.19 7.11 2.00
C VAL A 67 12.40 5.99 1.32
N CYS A 68 11.08 5.98 1.50
CA CYS A 68 10.19 4.99 0.87
C CYS A 68 10.19 5.13 -0.67
N LEU A 69 10.20 6.34 -1.20
CA LEU A 69 10.20 6.62 -2.64
C LEU A 69 11.53 6.24 -3.31
N VAL A 70 12.68 6.48 -2.65
CA VAL A 70 13.99 5.95 -3.07
C VAL A 70 13.96 4.42 -3.19
N ASP A 71 13.46 3.75 -2.14
CA ASP A 71 13.33 2.29 -2.11
C ASP A 71 12.38 1.78 -3.22
N ALA A 72 11.29 2.49 -3.51
CA ALA A 72 10.37 2.15 -4.59
C ALA A 72 11.04 2.23 -5.97
N ILE A 73 11.81 3.30 -6.26
CA ILE A 73 12.52 3.46 -7.53
C ILE A 73 13.55 2.34 -7.72
N HIS A 74 14.32 2.02 -6.68
CA HIS A 74 15.34 0.95 -6.70
C HIS A 74 14.76 -0.42 -7.02
N ASN A 75 13.53 -0.68 -6.59
CA ASN A 75 12.86 -1.97 -6.77
C ASN A 75 11.84 -1.97 -7.92
N GLY A 76 11.77 -0.89 -8.71
CA GLY A 76 10.88 -0.81 -9.88
C GLY A 76 9.40 -0.66 -9.55
N THR A 77 9.06 -0.22 -8.34
CA THR A 77 7.68 0.12 -7.95
C THR A 77 7.40 1.56 -8.35
N THR A 78 6.47 1.74 -9.29
CA THR A 78 6.22 3.01 -9.98
C THR A 78 4.96 3.72 -9.53
N THR A 79 3.99 2.97 -9.01
CA THR A 79 2.71 3.47 -8.50
C THR A 79 2.46 2.93 -7.10
N LEU A 80 2.12 3.81 -6.15
CA LEU A 80 1.90 3.46 -4.74
C LEU A 80 0.61 4.08 -4.21
N LEU A 81 -0.17 3.31 -3.45
CA LEU A 81 -1.37 3.81 -2.77
C LEU A 81 -1.06 3.93 -1.28
N ASP A 82 -0.75 5.15 -0.87
CA ASP A 82 -0.26 5.46 0.48
C ASP A 82 -1.42 5.81 1.43
N HIS A 83 -1.37 5.20 2.61
CA HIS A 83 -2.35 5.37 3.67
C HIS A 83 -1.64 6.05 4.86
N HIS A 84 -1.81 7.36 5.01
CA HIS A 84 -0.91 8.17 5.84
C HIS A 84 -1.47 8.50 7.23
N ALA A 85 -0.69 8.27 8.30
CA ALA A 85 -1.01 8.71 9.65
C ALA A 85 0.05 9.66 10.24
N SER A 86 -0.41 10.80 10.75
CA SER A 86 0.40 11.78 11.50
C SER A 86 -0.50 12.68 12.37
N PRO A 87 -1.15 12.15 13.43
CA PRO A 87 -2.18 12.88 14.19
C PRO A 87 -1.75 14.22 14.80
N HIS A 88 -0.45 14.43 15.03
CA HIS A 88 0.09 15.70 15.52
C HIS A 88 0.59 16.65 14.40
N ALA A 89 0.45 16.24 13.14
CA ALA A 89 0.81 16.99 11.94
C ALA A 89 -0.17 16.68 10.80
N VAL A 90 -1.46 16.95 11.01
CA VAL A 90 -2.53 16.59 10.06
C VAL A 90 -2.51 17.48 8.82
N GLU A 91 -2.69 18.79 8.99
CA GLU A 91 -2.82 19.73 7.88
C GLU A 91 -1.51 19.84 7.09
N GLY A 92 -1.62 19.67 5.77
CA GLY A 92 -0.47 19.75 4.86
C GLY A 92 0.41 18.50 4.86
N SER A 93 0.08 17.47 5.63
CA SER A 93 0.80 16.18 5.58
C SER A 93 0.74 15.55 4.19
N LEU A 94 -0.43 15.56 3.55
CA LEU A 94 -0.58 15.03 2.20
C LEU A 94 0.14 15.91 1.17
N ASP A 95 0.24 17.22 1.41
CA ASP A 95 0.98 18.13 0.52
C ASP A 95 2.49 17.85 0.56
N VAL A 96 3.07 17.64 1.76
CA VAL A 96 4.50 17.36 1.87
C VAL A 96 4.86 16.01 1.25
N ILE A 97 3.98 15.01 1.36
CA ILE A 97 4.13 13.71 0.69
C ILE A 97 3.98 13.88 -0.83
N ALA A 98 2.96 14.60 -1.30
CA ALA A 98 2.74 14.89 -2.71
C ALA A 98 3.95 15.60 -3.35
N GLN A 99 4.55 16.55 -2.64
CA GLN A 99 5.79 17.20 -3.09
C GLN A 99 6.95 16.21 -3.19
N ALA A 100 7.12 15.30 -2.22
CA ALA A 100 8.15 14.26 -2.27
C ALA A 100 7.92 13.28 -3.44
N VAL A 101 6.66 12.87 -3.70
CA VAL A 101 6.29 12.03 -4.85
C VAL A 101 6.62 12.71 -6.17
N ASN A 102 6.29 14.00 -6.31
CA ASN A 102 6.61 14.78 -7.50
C ASN A 102 8.13 14.95 -7.70
N GLU A 103 8.87 15.20 -6.63
CA GLU A 103 10.34 15.29 -6.64
C GLU A 103 10.96 13.96 -7.11
N ALA A 104 10.50 12.84 -6.54
CA ALA A 104 10.91 11.49 -6.93
C ALA A 104 10.58 11.19 -8.40
N GLY A 105 9.43 11.71 -8.88
CA GLY A 105 8.89 11.46 -10.22
C GLY A 105 7.98 10.24 -10.32
N LEU A 106 7.63 9.62 -9.18
CA LEU A 106 6.74 8.48 -9.06
C LEU A 106 5.26 8.88 -9.16
N ARG A 107 4.38 7.88 -9.14
CA ARG A 107 2.93 8.06 -9.10
C ARG A 107 2.38 7.60 -7.76
N ALA A 108 1.45 8.36 -7.17
CA ALA A 108 0.82 7.96 -5.93
C ALA A 108 -0.64 8.40 -5.81
N CYS A 109 -1.46 7.54 -5.21
CA CYS A 109 -2.73 7.95 -4.63
C CYS A 109 -2.51 8.11 -3.13
N LEU A 110 -2.87 9.27 -2.57
CA LEU A 110 -2.64 9.58 -1.17
C LEU A 110 -3.96 9.74 -0.43
N CYS A 111 -3.96 9.35 0.84
CA CYS A 111 -5.04 9.67 1.76
C CYS A 111 -4.53 9.81 3.18
N TYR A 112 -5.24 10.59 3.99
CA TYR A 112 -5.00 10.68 5.42
C TYR A 112 -5.86 9.64 6.13
N GLU A 113 -5.26 8.84 6.99
CA GLU A 113 -5.91 7.78 7.74
C GLU A 113 -6.63 8.34 8.97
N VAL A 114 -7.95 8.53 8.86
CA VAL A 114 -8.77 9.09 9.95
C VAL A 114 -8.94 8.06 11.08
N SER A 115 -8.82 8.52 12.33
CA SER A 115 -8.98 7.71 13.54
C SER A 115 -9.50 8.56 14.69
N ASP A 116 -10.38 7.98 15.53
CA ASP A 116 -10.91 8.65 16.72
C ASP A 116 -9.96 8.54 17.93
N ARG A 117 -8.83 7.85 17.79
CA ARG A 117 -7.90 7.55 18.89
C ARG A 117 -7.29 8.79 19.57
N ASP A 118 -7.21 9.90 18.83
CA ASP A 118 -6.65 11.17 19.28
C ASP A 118 -7.72 12.26 19.49
N GLY A 119 -8.99 11.84 19.56
CA GLY A 119 -10.13 12.70 19.84
C GLY A 119 -10.80 13.27 18.59
N PRO A 120 -12.05 13.74 18.74
CA PRO A 120 -12.90 14.14 17.63
C PRO A 120 -12.35 15.33 16.83
N GLU A 121 -11.57 16.22 17.46
CA GLU A 121 -10.95 17.35 16.77
C GLU A 121 -9.91 16.89 15.74
N ILE A 122 -9.07 15.90 16.10
CA ILE A 122 -8.06 15.36 15.18
C ILE A 122 -8.74 14.52 14.08
N ALA A 123 -9.79 13.76 14.41
CA ALA A 123 -10.58 13.03 13.43
C ALA A 123 -11.20 13.98 12.37
N GLU A 124 -11.84 15.06 12.81
CA GLU A 124 -12.43 16.07 11.92
C GLU A 124 -11.37 16.80 11.06
N ARG A 125 -10.18 17.08 11.62
CA ARG A 125 -9.05 17.63 10.84
C ARG A 125 -8.60 16.64 9.76
N GLY A 126 -8.52 15.36 10.07
CA GLY A 126 -8.16 14.31 9.10
C GLY A 126 -9.20 14.14 7.98
N LEU A 127 -10.50 14.23 8.32
CA LEU A 127 -11.58 14.23 7.33
C LEU A 127 -11.47 15.42 6.37
N LYS A 128 -11.21 16.62 6.91
CA LYS A 128 -10.99 17.84 6.11
C LYS A 128 -9.75 17.75 5.24
N GLU A 129 -8.66 17.18 5.75
CA GLU A 129 -7.43 17.00 4.98
C GLU A 129 -7.63 16.07 3.79
N ASN A 130 -8.34 14.95 3.97
CA ASN A 130 -8.74 14.08 2.85
C ASN A 130 -9.57 14.85 1.82
N GLU A 131 -10.65 15.51 2.25
CA GLU A 131 -11.56 16.22 1.34
C GLU A 131 -10.83 17.31 0.54
N ARG A 132 -9.99 18.10 1.22
CA ARG A 132 -9.15 19.13 0.60
C ARG A 132 -8.22 18.50 -0.43
N PHE A 133 -7.44 17.50 -0.03
CA PHE A 133 -6.44 16.90 -0.91
C PHE A 133 -7.08 16.22 -2.12
N ILE A 134 -8.20 15.50 -1.97
CA ILE A 134 -8.95 14.90 -3.09
C ILE A 134 -9.35 15.96 -4.12
N LYS A 135 -9.81 17.14 -3.69
CA LYS A 135 -10.21 18.23 -4.59
C LYS A 135 -9.02 18.88 -5.30
N GLU A 136 -7.85 18.89 -4.66
CA GLU A 136 -6.63 19.54 -5.15
C GLU A 136 -5.72 18.63 -5.96
N ALA A 137 -5.73 17.32 -5.67
CA ALA A 137 -4.91 16.30 -6.32
C ALA A 137 -5.36 16.11 -7.78
N LYS A 138 -4.81 16.98 -8.63
CA LYS A 138 -5.04 16.99 -10.07
C LYS A 138 -3.72 16.76 -10.79
N GLY A 139 -3.75 15.89 -11.79
CA GLY A 139 -2.63 15.68 -12.67
C GLY A 139 -2.47 14.22 -13.04
N GLU A 140 -1.33 13.91 -13.66
CA GLU A 140 -1.06 12.54 -14.07
C GLU A 140 -0.47 11.72 -12.92
N ARG A 141 0.38 12.30 -12.07
CA ARG A 141 1.13 11.57 -11.02
C ARG A 141 0.42 11.42 -9.68
N LEU A 142 -0.51 12.31 -9.36
CA LEU A 142 -1.13 12.37 -8.03
C LEU A 142 -2.63 12.18 -8.13
N ALA A 143 -3.16 11.39 -7.21
CA ALA A 143 -4.58 11.23 -6.95
C ALA A 143 -4.83 11.26 -5.43
N GLY A 144 -6.08 11.50 -5.04
CA GLY A 144 -6.52 11.42 -3.65
C GLY A 144 -7.62 10.39 -3.47
N THR A 145 -7.68 9.77 -2.29
CA THR A 145 -8.82 8.96 -1.84
C THR A 145 -9.14 9.26 -0.38
N PHE A 146 -10.24 8.74 0.17
CA PHE A 146 -10.60 8.93 1.57
C PHE A 146 -10.01 7.83 2.45
N GLY A 147 -9.10 8.18 3.35
CA GLY A 147 -8.44 7.24 4.26
C GLY A 147 -9.17 7.10 5.60
N LEU A 148 -9.35 5.87 6.06
CA LEU A 148 -9.91 5.52 7.36
C LEU A 148 -9.02 4.47 8.01
N HIS A 149 -8.80 4.52 9.33
CA HIS A 149 -7.89 3.58 9.99
C HIS A 149 -8.40 2.15 9.99
N ALA A 150 -9.18 1.78 11.01
CA ALA A 150 -9.73 0.46 11.18
C ALA A 150 -11.04 0.58 11.94
N SER A 151 -11.89 -0.46 11.84
CA SER A 151 -13.20 -0.47 12.51
C SER A 151 -13.07 -0.19 14.02
N LEU A 152 -12.10 -0.80 14.70
CA LEU A 152 -11.88 -0.64 16.14
C LEU A 152 -11.53 0.79 16.61
N THR A 153 -11.16 1.69 15.69
CA THR A 153 -10.80 3.08 16.01
C THR A 153 -11.74 4.12 15.39
N LEU A 154 -12.88 3.69 14.87
CA LEU A 154 -13.85 4.57 14.21
C LEU A 154 -15.21 4.40 14.86
N SER A 155 -15.84 5.49 15.25
CA SER A 155 -17.22 5.58 15.73
C SER A 155 -18.21 5.56 14.57
N GLU A 156 -19.51 5.38 14.86
CA GLU A 156 -20.56 5.53 13.84
C GLU A 156 -20.61 6.97 13.31
N GLU A 157 -20.46 7.97 14.18
CA GLU A 157 -20.43 9.40 13.81
C GLU A 157 -19.31 9.71 12.80
N THR A 158 -18.09 9.22 13.05
CA THR A 158 -16.97 9.44 12.12
C THR A 158 -17.18 8.75 10.77
N LEU A 159 -17.76 7.53 10.76
CA LEU A 159 -18.09 6.85 9.49
C LEU A 159 -19.17 7.58 8.70
N GLU A 160 -20.25 8.01 9.37
CA GLU A 160 -21.32 8.80 8.74
C GLU A 160 -20.76 10.10 8.15
N ARG A 161 -19.89 10.79 8.90
CA ARG A 161 -19.24 12.02 8.45
C ARG A 161 -18.32 11.79 7.26
N ALA A 162 -17.57 10.69 7.23
CA ALA A 162 -16.72 10.33 6.10
C ALA A 162 -17.56 10.07 4.83
N VAL A 163 -18.69 9.39 4.94
CA VAL A 163 -19.63 9.17 3.82
C VAL A 163 -20.24 10.48 3.35
N GLU A 164 -20.65 11.36 4.26
CA GLU A 164 -21.17 12.68 3.92
C GLU A 164 -20.14 13.49 3.12
N MET A 165 -18.88 13.52 3.56
CA MET A 165 -17.82 14.31 2.91
C MET A 165 -17.30 13.69 1.61
N ALA A 166 -17.33 12.36 1.48
CA ALA A 166 -17.02 11.68 0.23
C ALA A 166 -18.15 11.84 -0.82
N SER A 167 -19.37 12.17 -0.38
CA SER A 167 -20.53 12.37 -1.25
C SER A 167 -20.27 13.48 -2.27
N GLY A 168 -20.36 13.13 -3.55
CA GLY A 168 -20.12 14.05 -4.66
C GLY A 168 -18.67 14.19 -5.11
N LEU A 169 -17.70 13.47 -4.51
CA LEU A 169 -16.28 13.52 -4.89
C LEU A 169 -15.80 12.43 -5.86
N ASP A 170 -16.69 11.55 -6.35
CA ASP A 170 -16.33 10.40 -7.20
C ASP A 170 -15.12 9.59 -6.68
N VAL A 171 -15.09 9.35 -5.36
CA VAL A 171 -14.06 8.58 -4.65
C VAL A 171 -14.69 7.42 -3.87
N GLY A 172 -13.85 6.48 -3.45
CA GLY A 172 -14.19 5.47 -2.45
C GLY A 172 -13.37 5.67 -1.19
N PHE A 173 -13.22 4.58 -0.42
CA PHE A 173 -12.46 4.59 0.83
C PHE A 173 -11.23 3.69 0.76
N HIS A 174 -10.21 3.99 1.54
CA HIS A 174 -9.08 3.11 1.80
C HIS A 174 -9.05 2.84 3.30
N ILE A 175 -9.27 1.58 3.70
CA ILE A 175 -9.48 1.20 5.11
C ILE A 175 -8.85 -0.16 5.44
N HIS A 176 -8.26 -0.30 6.64
CA HIS A 176 -7.91 -1.60 7.19
C HIS A 176 -9.17 -2.33 7.69
N ALA A 177 -9.36 -3.57 7.26
CA ALA A 177 -10.57 -4.33 7.58
C ALA A 177 -10.22 -5.73 8.11
N ALA A 178 -10.60 -6.00 9.37
CA ALA A 178 -10.47 -7.31 10.00
C ALA A 178 -9.04 -7.88 9.92
N GLU A 179 -8.04 -7.03 10.13
CA GLU A 179 -6.63 -7.45 10.16
C GLU A 179 -6.34 -8.40 11.32
N ASP A 180 -6.78 -8.05 12.53
CA ASP A 180 -6.64 -8.86 13.73
C ASP A 180 -7.99 -9.23 14.35
N LYS A 181 -8.03 -10.33 15.12
CA LYS A 181 -9.24 -10.76 15.85
C LYS A 181 -9.74 -9.70 16.82
N ALA A 182 -8.88 -8.80 17.32
CA ALA A 182 -9.27 -7.68 18.15
C ALA A 182 -10.24 -6.74 17.42
N ASP A 183 -10.05 -6.49 16.12
CA ASP A 183 -10.94 -5.64 15.32
C ASP A 183 -12.35 -6.25 15.22
N VAL A 184 -12.40 -7.56 14.94
CA VAL A 184 -13.65 -8.33 14.88
C VAL A 184 -14.35 -8.36 16.24
N LYS A 185 -13.60 -8.61 17.32
CA LYS A 185 -14.13 -8.65 18.68
C LYS A 185 -14.69 -7.29 19.09
N ASP A 186 -13.97 -6.21 18.82
CA ASP A 186 -14.40 -4.85 19.13
C ASP A 186 -15.69 -4.51 18.39
N SER A 187 -15.75 -4.78 17.08
CA SER A 187 -16.93 -4.53 16.26
C SER A 187 -18.17 -5.28 16.76
N LEU A 188 -18.01 -6.57 17.07
CA LEU A 188 -19.11 -7.39 17.60
C LEU A 188 -19.58 -6.90 18.97
N GLN A 189 -18.65 -6.49 19.84
CA GLN A 189 -19.00 -6.05 21.20
C GLN A 189 -19.72 -4.70 21.20
N LYS A 190 -19.31 -3.76 20.36
CA LYS A 190 -19.88 -2.41 20.32
C LYS A 190 -21.11 -2.30 19.43
N TYR A 191 -21.12 -3.01 18.29
CA TYR A 191 -22.11 -2.80 17.23
C TYR A 191 -22.93 -4.05 16.88
N GLY A 192 -22.59 -5.22 17.43
CA GLY A 192 -23.29 -6.48 17.13
C GLY A 192 -23.11 -6.99 15.70
N LEU A 193 -22.16 -6.42 14.95
CA LEU A 193 -21.86 -6.75 13.55
C LEU A 193 -20.38 -7.10 13.40
N ARG A 194 -20.04 -7.99 12.47
CA ARG A 194 -18.64 -8.18 12.09
C ARG A 194 -18.15 -6.98 11.27
N VAL A 195 -16.84 -6.90 11.05
CA VAL A 195 -16.20 -5.68 10.51
C VAL A 195 -16.74 -5.34 9.12
N VAL A 196 -16.79 -6.30 8.20
CA VAL A 196 -17.25 -6.02 6.83
C VAL A 196 -18.74 -5.72 6.80
N GLU A 197 -19.55 -6.43 7.59
CA GLU A 197 -20.99 -6.15 7.74
C GLU A 197 -21.23 -4.72 8.25
N ARG A 198 -20.43 -4.28 9.24
CA ARG A 198 -20.48 -2.93 9.78
C ARG A 198 -20.14 -1.89 8.72
N LEU A 199 -19.04 -2.11 7.98
CA LEU A 199 -18.60 -1.19 6.93
C LEU A 199 -19.59 -1.12 5.75
N GLU A 200 -20.25 -2.23 5.41
CA GLU A 200 -21.34 -2.27 4.43
C GLU A 200 -22.52 -1.41 4.90
N LYS A 201 -23.00 -1.66 6.13
CA LYS A 201 -24.11 -0.91 6.73
C LYS A 201 -23.83 0.59 6.80
N ALA A 202 -22.57 0.97 7.06
CA ALA A 202 -22.13 2.35 7.12
C ALA A 202 -21.98 3.02 5.74
N GLY A 203 -22.06 2.27 4.62
CA GLY A 203 -21.91 2.83 3.27
C GLY A 203 -20.45 3.04 2.83
N ILE A 204 -19.49 2.38 3.48
CA ILE A 204 -18.06 2.49 3.18
C ILE A 204 -17.64 1.57 2.03
N LEU A 205 -18.29 0.43 1.88
CA LEU A 205 -17.94 -0.57 0.86
C LEU A 205 -18.47 -0.18 -0.53
N GLY A 206 -17.71 -0.51 -1.57
CA GLY A 206 -18.05 -0.15 -2.94
C GLY A 206 -16.93 -0.40 -3.94
N PRO A 207 -17.19 -0.19 -5.24
CA PRO A 207 -16.24 -0.52 -6.32
C PRO A 207 -14.94 0.29 -6.31
N LYS A 208 -14.96 1.48 -5.67
CA LYS A 208 -13.77 2.33 -5.48
C LYS A 208 -13.10 2.15 -4.11
N THR A 209 -13.62 1.27 -3.28
CA THR A 209 -13.09 1.02 -1.93
C THR A 209 -12.00 -0.04 -1.95
N ILE A 210 -10.97 0.19 -1.13
CA ILE A 210 -9.88 -0.71 -0.82
C ILE A 210 -10.03 -1.14 0.65
N ALA A 211 -10.29 -2.42 0.86
CA ALA A 211 -10.24 -3.08 2.15
C ALA A 211 -8.88 -3.80 2.29
N ALA A 212 -7.98 -3.24 3.09
CA ALA A 212 -6.68 -3.84 3.35
C ALA A 212 -6.80 -5.01 4.35
N HIS A 213 -5.93 -6.01 4.18
CA HIS A 213 -5.79 -7.23 5.00
C HIS A 213 -6.89 -8.27 4.81
N CYS A 214 -8.09 -8.03 5.36
CA CYS A 214 -9.20 -8.99 5.37
C CYS A 214 -8.80 -10.39 5.89
N VAL A 215 -8.03 -10.45 6.97
CA VAL A 215 -7.50 -11.72 7.51
C VAL A 215 -8.58 -12.51 8.24
N HIS A 216 -9.41 -11.84 9.03
CA HIS A 216 -10.42 -12.46 9.88
C HIS A 216 -11.85 -12.20 9.42
N ILE A 217 -12.10 -12.39 8.12
CA ILE A 217 -13.44 -12.34 7.55
C ILE A 217 -14.03 -13.75 7.38
N ASP A 218 -15.34 -13.88 7.49
CA ASP A 218 -16.03 -15.14 7.23
C ASP A 218 -16.59 -15.24 5.79
N ALA A 219 -17.26 -16.34 5.48
CA ALA A 219 -17.82 -16.57 4.15
C ALA A 219 -18.90 -15.56 3.74
N PHE A 220 -19.66 -15.03 4.70
CA PHE A 220 -20.72 -14.04 4.46
C PHE A 220 -20.10 -12.67 4.18
N GLU A 221 -19.09 -12.27 4.94
CA GLU A 221 -18.30 -11.06 4.70
C GLU A 221 -17.59 -11.11 3.34
N MET A 222 -17.07 -12.27 2.91
CA MET A 222 -16.53 -12.42 1.55
C MET A 222 -17.58 -12.19 0.46
N ASP A 223 -18.82 -12.64 0.68
CA ASP A 223 -19.92 -12.43 -0.26
C ASP A 223 -20.36 -10.96 -0.31
N ILE A 224 -20.32 -10.24 0.81
CA ILE A 224 -20.53 -8.79 0.86
C ILE A 224 -19.46 -8.06 0.03
N LEU A 225 -18.17 -8.37 0.22
CA LEU A 225 -17.09 -7.77 -0.56
C LEU A 225 -17.27 -8.01 -2.06
N ARG A 226 -17.71 -9.22 -2.45
CA ARG A 226 -18.05 -9.55 -3.84
C ARG A 226 -19.23 -8.72 -4.36
N GLN A 227 -20.31 -8.62 -3.60
CA GLN A 227 -21.55 -7.95 -4.00
C GLN A 227 -21.35 -6.43 -4.13
N THR A 228 -20.63 -5.83 -3.20
CA THR A 228 -20.24 -4.41 -3.21
C THR A 228 -19.12 -4.09 -4.20
N GLN A 229 -18.52 -5.13 -4.81
CA GLN A 229 -17.35 -5.03 -5.68
C GLN A 229 -16.14 -4.36 -5.00
N THR A 230 -16.05 -4.45 -3.68
CA THR A 230 -14.94 -3.91 -2.91
C THR A 230 -13.64 -4.63 -3.26
N ASN A 231 -12.57 -3.86 -3.43
CA ASN A 231 -11.25 -4.39 -3.70
C ASN A 231 -10.58 -4.79 -2.39
N VAL A 232 -9.98 -5.98 -2.35
CA VAL A 232 -9.19 -6.43 -1.20
C VAL A 232 -7.71 -6.28 -1.54
N VAL A 233 -6.91 -5.81 -0.59
CA VAL A 233 -5.44 -5.78 -0.75
C VAL A 233 -4.80 -6.68 0.31
N HIS A 234 -4.11 -7.72 -0.15
CA HIS A 234 -3.41 -8.67 0.70
C HIS A 234 -1.97 -8.20 0.99
N ASN A 235 -1.61 -8.16 2.26
CA ASN A 235 -0.31 -7.68 2.77
C ASN A 235 0.45 -8.82 3.46
N PRO A 236 1.05 -9.76 2.72
CA PRO A 236 1.51 -11.03 3.27
C PRO A 236 2.62 -10.86 4.32
N ARG A 237 3.65 -10.04 4.02
CA ARG A 237 4.77 -9.84 4.96
C ARG A 237 4.35 -9.15 6.24
N SER A 238 3.47 -8.15 6.16
CA SER A 238 2.96 -7.49 7.36
C SER A 238 2.10 -8.42 8.21
N ASN A 239 1.19 -9.17 7.58
CA ASN A 239 0.37 -10.16 8.30
C ASN A 239 1.23 -11.20 9.03
N MET A 240 2.32 -11.64 8.39
CA MET A 240 3.30 -12.54 9.01
C MET A 240 4.05 -11.88 10.17
N ASN A 241 4.51 -10.64 9.98
CA ASN A 241 5.25 -9.90 11.00
C ASN A 241 4.43 -9.64 12.26
N ASN A 242 3.16 -9.25 12.08
CA ASN A 242 2.25 -8.95 13.18
C ASN A 242 1.62 -10.22 13.78
N ALA A 243 1.89 -11.39 13.20
CA ALA A 243 1.33 -12.69 13.60
C ALA A 243 -0.20 -12.71 13.69
N VAL A 244 -0.88 -11.92 12.85
CA VAL A 244 -2.35 -11.78 12.85
C VAL A 244 -3.02 -12.94 12.12
N GLY A 245 -2.36 -13.56 11.14
CA GLY A 245 -2.83 -14.77 10.48
C GLY A 245 -2.65 -14.73 8.97
N ILE A 246 -3.43 -15.55 8.27
CA ILE A 246 -3.39 -15.68 6.81
C ILE A 246 -4.80 -15.46 6.29
N ALA A 247 -5.02 -14.39 5.52
CA ALA A 247 -6.27 -14.16 4.81
C ALA A 247 -6.57 -15.33 3.86
N ASP A 248 -7.83 -15.76 3.72
CA ASP A 248 -8.19 -16.83 2.77
C ASP A 248 -8.32 -16.28 1.33
N VAL A 249 -7.20 -15.80 0.80
CA VAL A 249 -7.12 -15.22 -0.55
C VAL A 249 -7.61 -16.19 -1.62
N PRO A 250 -7.25 -17.49 -1.62
CA PRO A 250 -7.79 -18.42 -2.61
C PRO A 250 -9.32 -18.52 -2.59
N ALA A 251 -9.96 -18.42 -1.42
CA ALA A 251 -11.41 -18.41 -1.34
C ALA A 251 -12.03 -17.09 -1.81
N LEU A 252 -11.39 -15.94 -1.56
CA LEU A 252 -11.79 -14.65 -2.12
C LEU A 252 -11.71 -14.65 -3.66
N LEU A 253 -10.59 -15.13 -4.22
CA LEU A 253 -10.40 -15.25 -5.67
C LEU A 253 -11.44 -16.18 -6.30
N ARG A 254 -11.73 -17.34 -5.69
CA ARG A 254 -12.77 -18.28 -6.17
C ARG A 254 -14.17 -17.66 -6.16
N ARG A 255 -14.45 -16.76 -5.23
CA ARG A 255 -15.70 -15.99 -5.19
C ARG A 255 -15.73 -14.84 -6.19
N GLY A 256 -14.63 -14.54 -6.87
CA GLY A 256 -14.55 -13.44 -7.82
C GLY A 256 -14.34 -12.06 -7.18
N VAL A 257 -13.88 -12.01 -5.93
CA VAL A 257 -13.42 -10.74 -5.33
C VAL A 257 -12.11 -10.32 -6.01
N ASN A 258 -11.99 -9.03 -6.32
CA ASN A 258 -10.75 -8.47 -6.85
C ASN A 258 -9.73 -8.35 -5.70
N VAL A 259 -8.68 -9.19 -5.70
CA VAL A 259 -7.63 -9.16 -4.68
C VAL A 259 -6.31 -8.70 -5.26
N GLY A 260 -5.79 -7.58 -4.79
CA GLY A 260 -4.46 -7.06 -5.09
C GLY A 260 -3.41 -7.39 -4.02
N LEU A 261 -2.19 -6.89 -4.21
CA LEU A 261 -1.08 -6.98 -3.26
C LEU A 261 -0.61 -5.59 -2.82
N GLY A 262 -0.33 -5.47 -1.52
CA GLY A 262 0.34 -4.35 -0.89
C GLY A 262 1.51 -4.82 -0.05
N ASN A 263 2.29 -3.87 0.47
CA ASN A 263 3.42 -4.15 1.36
C ASN A 263 3.21 -3.62 2.78
N ASP A 264 2.20 -2.78 2.99
CA ASP A 264 1.81 -2.28 4.31
C ASP A 264 3.00 -1.62 5.08
N GLY A 265 3.80 -0.83 4.36
CA GLY A 265 4.92 -0.08 4.96
C GLY A 265 6.23 -0.85 5.13
N PHE A 266 6.32 -2.09 4.61
CA PHE A 266 7.59 -2.82 4.46
C PHE A 266 8.49 -2.17 3.37
N SER A 267 9.41 -2.94 2.77
CA SER A 267 10.11 -2.47 1.57
C SER A 267 9.14 -2.34 0.39
N ASN A 268 9.33 -1.33 -0.47
CA ASN A 268 8.57 -1.13 -1.71
C ASN A 268 9.04 -2.08 -2.83
N ASN A 269 9.37 -3.32 -2.47
CA ASN A 269 9.80 -4.39 -3.35
C ASN A 269 8.66 -5.40 -3.55
N MET A 270 7.87 -5.19 -4.60
CA MET A 270 6.73 -6.06 -4.91
C MET A 270 7.14 -7.47 -5.32
N PHE A 271 8.37 -7.71 -5.79
CA PHE A 271 8.87 -9.07 -6.06
C PHE A 271 8.87 -9.92 -4.79
N THR A 272 9.29 -9.34 -3.66
CA THR A 272 9.27 -10.02 -2.38
C THR A 272 7.84 -10.28 -1.89
N GLU A 273 6.89 -9.37 -2.13
CA GLU A 273 5.47 -9.62 -1.80
C GLU A 273 4.88 -10.77 -2.62
N MET A 274 5.24 -10.86 -3.90
CA MET A 274 4.83 -11.97 -4.79
C MET A 274 5.39 -13.31 -4.30
N GLU A 275 6.69 -13.39 -4.02
CA GLU A 275 7.33 -14.59 -3.48
C GLU A 275 6.71 -14.99 -2.13
N THR A 276 6.53 -14.02 -1.23
CA THR A 276 5.94 -14.27 0.09
C THR A 276 4.51 -14.79 -0.04
N THR A 277 3.68 -14.20 -0.90
CA THR A 277 2.31 -14.66 -1.16
C THR A 277 2.29 -16.12 -1.64
N TYR A 278 3.17 -16.47 -2.59
CA TYR A 278 3.28 -17.81 -3.13
C TYR A 278 3.60 -18.85 -2.05
N LEU A 279 4.57 -18.55 -1.18
CA LEU A 279 5.03 -19.48 -0.14
C LEU A 279 4.06 -19.55 1.05
N LEU A 280 3.54 -18.40 1.49
CA LEU A 280 2.68 -18.29 2.68
C LEU A 280 1.42 -19.14 2.55
N HIS A 281 0.74 -19.12 1.40
CA HIS A 281 -0.49 -19.89 1.21
C HIS A 281 -0.25 -21.38 1.10
N LYS A 282 0.88 -21.83 0.53
CA LYS A 282 1.24 -23.26 0.52
C LYS A 282 1.47 -23.78 1.93
N LEU A 283 2.23 -23.04 2.73
CA LEU A 283 2.48 -23.39 4.13
C LEU A 283 1.17 -23.37 4.93
N GLY A 284 0.40 -22.28 4.83
CA GLY A 284 -0.84 -22.08 5.57
C GLY A 284 -1.92 -23.12 5.27
N GLN A 285 -2.00 -23.59 4.02
CA GLN A 285 -2.98 -24.61 3.61
C GLN A 285 -2.42 -26.04 3.64
N GLN A 286 -1.13 -26.20 3.93
CA GLN A 286 -0.41 -27.48 3.84
C GLN A 286 -0.63 -28.17 2.49
N ASP A 287 -0.76 -27.37 1.42
CA ASP A 287 -1.07 -27.84 0.07
C ASP A 287 -0.12 -27.20 -0.94
N PRO A 288 0.76 -27.98 -1.60
CA PRO A 288 1.68 -27.45 -2.60
C PRO A 288 0.97 -26.87 -3.83
N ARG A 289 -0.33 -27.13 -4.02
CA ARG A 289 -1.15 -26.60 -5.11
C ARG A 289 -1.76 -25.23 -4.77
N ALA A 290 -1.80 -24.85 -3.50
CA ALA A 290 -2.37 -23.57 -3.08
C ALA A 290 -1.59 -22.40 -3.66
N MET A 291 -2.30 -21.36 -4.11
CA MET A 291 -1.74 -20.12 -4.65
C MET A 291 -0.66 -20.35 -5.73
N GLY A 292 -1.09 -20.71 -6.94
CA GLY A 292 -0.18 -20.85 -8.08
C GLY A 292 0.50 -19.53 -8.45
N ALA A 293 1.67 -19.60 -9.09
CA ALA A 293 2.40 -18.40 -9.51
C ALA A 293 1.56 -17.54 -10.48
N ASP A 294 0.72 -18.16 -11.31
CA ASP A 294 -0.24 -17.46 -12.17
C ASP A 294 -1.22 -16.59 -11.37
N GLN A 295 -1.72 -17.09 -10.24
CA GLN A 295 -2.64 -16.35 -9.37
C GLN A 295 -1.92 -15.18 -8.69
N VAL A 296 -0.68 -15.39 -8.25
CA VAL A 296 0.16 -14.32 -7.69
C VAL A 296 0.40 -13.22 -8.74
N LEU A 297 0.75 -13.58 -9.98
CA LEU A 297 0.91 -12.61 -11.06
C LEU A 297 -0.42 -11.89 -11.36
N GLN A 298 -1.53 -12.62 -11.37
CA GLN A 298 -2.85 -12.01 -11.55
C GLN A 298 -3.13 -10.95 -10.48
N MET A 299 -2.82 -11.23 -9.21
CA MET A 299 -2.99 -10.27 -8.12
C MET A 299 -2.06 -9.06 -8.28
N ALA A 300 -0.76 -9.31 -8.45
CA ALA A 300 0.28 -8.29 -8.43
C ALA A 300 0.31 -7.39 -9.68
N ALA A 301 -0.10 -7.92 -10.84
CA ALA A 301 -0.13 -7.17 -12.08
C ALA A 301 -1.56 -6.77 -12.45
N ALA A 302 -2.42 -7.72 -12.81
CA ALA A 302 -3.74 -7.41 -13.38
C ALA A 302 -4.69 -6.76 -12.36
N ASN A 303 -4.75 -7.28 -11.13
CA ASN A 303 -5.65 -6.76 -10.11
C ASN A 303 -5.13 -5.45 -9.52
N ASN A 304 -3.82 -5.33 -9.25
CA ASN A 304 -3.24 -4.04 -8.85
C ASN A 304 -3.39 -2.96 -9.94
N ALA A 305 -3.25 -3.30 -11.22
CA ALA A 305 -3.53 -2.38 -12.32
C ALA A 305 -5.00 -1.92 -12.33
N ARG A 306 -5.94 -2.84 -12.07
CA ARG A 306 -7.37 -2.51 -11.94
C ARG A 306 -7.62 -1.56 -10.76
N ILE A 307 -6.99 -1.81 -9.61
CA ILE A 307 -7.12 -0.97 -8.40
C ILE A 307 -6.52 0.42 -8.65
N ALA A 308 -5.30 0.50 -9.19
CA ALA A 308 -4.69 1.78 -9.52
C ALA A 308 -5.49 2.55 -10.58
N GLY A 309 -6.09 1.85 -11.55
CA GLY A 309 -6.96 2.43 -12.57
C GLY A 309 -8.22 3.11 -12.03
N LEU A 310 -8.58 2.92 -10.76
CA LEU A 310 -9.65 3.67 -10.10
C LEU A 310 -9.30 5.15 -9.89
N PHE A 311 -8.00 5.46 -9.83
CA PHE A 311 -7.47 6.76 -9.42
C PHE A 311 -6.77 7.51 -10.56
N PHE A 312 -6.39 6.81 -11.64
CA PHE A 312 -5.63 7.39 -12.74
C PHE A 312 -6.35 7.24 -14.08
N SER A 313 -6.26 8.29 -14.90
CA SER A 313 -7.03 8.43 -16.15
C SER A 313 -6.55 7.58 -17.33
N ARG A 314 -5.35 7.00 -17.24
CA ARG A 314 -4.79 6.13 -18.28
C ARG A 314 -4.38 4.78 -17.67
N PRO A 315 -4.35 3.70 -18.48
CA PRO A 315 -3.94 2.39 -17.99
C PRO A 315 -2.55 2.39 -17.35
N LEU A 316 -2.41 1.58 -16.30
CA LEU A 316 -1.18 1.34 -15.55
C LEU A 316 -0.87 -0.16 -15.51
N GLY A 317 0.39 -0.51 -15.23
CA GLY A 317 0.80 -1.91 -15.03
C GLY A 317 0.75 -2.76 -16.30
N GLN A 318 0.68 -2.14 -17.49
CA GLN A 318 0.57 -2.81 -18.78
C GLN A 318 1.37 -2.06 -19.86
N LEU A 319 1.99 -2.81 -20.78
CA LEU A 319 2.70 -2.28 -21.93
C LEU A 319 1.79 -2.30 -23.16
N VAL A 320 0.84 -1.37 -23.21
CA VAL A 320 -0.13 -1.22 -24.30
C VAL A 320 -0.20 0.24 -24.75
N GLU A 321 -0.59 0.48 -25.99
CA GLU A 321 -0.77 1.84 -26.51
C GLU A 321 -1.78 2.63 -25.65
N GLY A 322 -1.44 3.89 -25.35
CA GLY A 322 -2.26 4.77 -24.51
C GLY A 322 -2.06 4.62 -23.00
N ALA A 323 -1.37 3.57 -22.52
CA ALA A 323 -0.97 3.45 -21.12
C ALA A 323 0.07 4.51 -20.71
N TYR A 324 0.21 4.76 -19.41
CA TYR A 324 1.36 5.49 -18.92
C TYR A 324 2.65 4.72 -19.19
N ALA A 325 3.70 5.43 -19.61
CA ALA A 325 5.03 4.86 -19.82
C ALA A 325 5.78 4.64 -18.49
N ASP A 326 5.20 3.78 -17.66
CA ASP A 326 5.75 3.31 -16.39
C ASP A 326 6.37 1.94 -16.64
N ILE A 327 7.70 1.91 -16.80
CA ILE A 327 8.47 0.79 -17.36
C ILE A 327 9.70 0.53 -16.50
N ILE A 328 10.05 -0.74 -16.33
CA ILE A 328 11.29 -1.15 -15.67
C ILE A 328 12.11 -2.07 -16.59
N LEU A 329 13.44 -1.98 -16.46
CA LEU A 329 14.37 -2.94 -17.06
C LEU A 329 14.97 -3.82 -15.97
N VAL A 330 14.71 -5.11 -16.04
CA VAL A 330 15.19 -6.11 -15.06
C VAL A 330 16.37 -6.88 -15.64
N ASP A 331 17.50 -6.83 -14.95
CA ASP A 331 18.71 -7.59 -15.27
C ASP A 331 18.55 -9.06 -14.86
N TYR A 332 17.70 -9.75 -15.61
CA TYR A 332 17.39 -11.16 -15.43
C TYR A 332 17.68 -11.94 -16.70
N VAL A 333 18.71 -12.79 -16.64
CA VAL A 333 19.02 -13.75 -17.70
C VAL A 333 18.40 -15.09 -17.33
N PRO A 334 17.31 -15.53 -18.00
CA PRO A 334 16.66 -16.78 -17.66
C PRO A 334 17.57 -17.97 -17.95
N THR A 335 17.71 -18.88 -16.99
CA THR A 335 18.52 -20.12 -17.12
C THR A 335 17.73 -21.28 -17.76
N THR A 336 16.42 -21.09 -17.96
CA THR A 336 15.52 -22.00 -18.67
C THR A 336 14.71 -21.23 -19.73
N PRO A 337 14.12 -21.89 -20.73
CA PRO A 337 13.27 -21.20 -21.71
C PRO A 337 12.16 -20.42 -21.01
N MET A 338 11.91 -19.18 -21.44
CA MET A 338 10.87 -18.31 -20.87
C MET A 338 9.80 -18.01 -21.92
N ASN A 339 8.54 -18.22 -21.56
CA ASN A 339 7.37 -17.94 -22.38
C ASN A 339 6.17 -17.55 -21.48
N ALA A 340 5.05 -17.15 -22.08
CA ALA A 340 3.87 -16.71 -21.32
C ALA A 340 3.34 -17.77 -20.33
N GLY A 341 3.48 -19.06 -20.62
CA GLY A 341 2.98 -20.16 -19.78
C GLY A 341 3.87 -20.53 -18.60
N ASN A 342 5.12 -20.04 -18.53
CA ASN A 342 6.01 -20.29 -17.40
C ASN A 342 6.64 -19.02 -16.79
N PHE A 343 6.41 -17.85 -17.38
CA PHE A 343 6.86 -16.56 -16.87
C PHE A 343 6.53 -16.34 -15.38
N PRO A 344 5.34 -16.68 -14.86
CA PRO A 344 5.03 -16.44 -13.46
C PRO A 344 5.99 -17.15 -12.49
N TRP A 345 6.51 -18.31 -12.86
CA TRP A 345 7.51 -19.02 -12.05
C TRP A 345 8.92 -18.43 -12.17
N HIS A 346 9.28 -17.88 -13.33
CA HIS A 346 10.51 -17.08 -13.44
C HIS A 346 10.44 -15.85 -12.54
N LEU A 347 9.27 -15.20 -12.46
CA LEU A 347 9.06 -14.04 -11.61
C LEU A 347 9.16 -14.39 -10.12
N VAL A 348 8.52 -15.48 -9.68
CA VAL A 348 8.51 -15.88 -8.26
C VAL A 348 9.85 -16.45 -7.79
N PHE A 349 10.57 -17.18 -8.64
CA PHE A 349 11.78 -17.91 -8.21
C PHE A 349 13.10 -17.34 -8.72
N GLY A 350 13.07 -16.52 -9.76
CA GLY A 350 14.27 -16.04 -10.45
C GLY A 350 14.50 -14.53 -10.38
N MET A 351 13.44 -13.75 -10.11
CA MET A 351 13.49 -12.29 -10.13
C MET A 351 13.44 -11.69 -8.73
N SER A 352 14.09 -10.55 -8.56
CA SER A 352 14.10 -9.76 -7.33
C SER A 352 14.17 -8.27 -7.67
N GLY A 353 13.66 -7.42 -6.78
CA GLY A 353 13.76 -5.96 -6.95
C GLY A 353 15.20 -5.44 -7.10
N GLY A 354 16.19 -6.12 -6.51
CA GLY A 354 17.61 -5.78 -6.66
C GLY A 354 18.17 -5.94 -8.08
N GLN A 355 17.46 -6.65 -8.96
CA GLN A 355 17.82 -6.79 -10.38
C GLN A 355 17.22 -5.67 -11.25
N VAL A 356 16.37 -4.80 -10.71
CA VAL A 356 15.89 -3.64 -11.47
C VAL A 356 17.08 -2.71 -11.73
N SER A 357 17.37 -2.49 -13.01
CA SER A 357 18.49 -1.68 -13.48
C SER A 357 18.05 -0.27 -13.86
N THR A 358 16.85 -0.14 -14.42
CA THR A 358 16.31 1.13 -14.90
C THR A 358 14.84 1.22 -14.51
N THR A 359 14.42 2.38 -14.01
CA THR A 359 13.03 2.68 -13.65
C THR A 359 12.61 3.94 -14.39
N ILE A 360 11.49 3.86 -15.13
CA ILE A 360 10.93 4.91 -15.97
C ILE A 360 9.49 5.14 -15.52
N VAL A 361 9.10 6.40 -15.32
CA VAL A 361 7.72 6.78 -14.96
C VAL A 361 7.27 7.95 -15.80
N GLY A 362 6.11 7.80 -16.45
CA GLY A 362 5.58 8.79 -17.40
C GLY A 362 6.58 9.13 -18.51
N GLY A 363 7.41 8.16 -18.93
CA GLY A 363 8.44 8.35 -19.95
C GLY A 363 9.72 9.06 -19.47
N LYS A 364 9.82 9.44 -18.18
CA LYS A 364 11.04 10.00 -17.59
C LYS A 364 11.83 8.91 -16.87
N ILE A 365 13.12 8.80 -17.17
CA ILE A 365 14.02 7.87 -16.49
C ILE A 365 14.34 8.43 -15.09
N LEU A 366 13.94 7.70 -14.06
CA LEU A 366 14.19 8.05 -12.65
C LEU A 366 15.47 7.38 -12.12
N MET A 367 15.79 6.21 -12.66
CA MET A 367 17.01 5.46 -12.35
C MET A 367 17.55 4.83 -13.63
N ARG A 368 18.87 4.85 -13.83
CA ARG A 368 19.57 4.17 -14.93
C ARG A 368 20.79 3.45 -14.39
N ASP A 369 20.97 2.19 -14.77
CA ASP A 369 22.06 1.32 -14.29
C ASP A 369 22.22 1.36 -12.75
N ARG A 370 21.07 1.34 -12.05
CA ARG A 370 20.93 1.44 -10.59
C ARG A 370 21.40 2.76 -9.97
N GLN A 371 21.68 3.78 -10.78
CA GLN A 371 21.96 5.14 -10.34
C GLN A 371 20.70 6.00 -10.41
N LEU A 372 20.30 6.57 -9.28
CA LEU A 372 19.17 7.49 -9.20
C LEU A 372 19.49 8.81 -9.91
N LEU A 373 18.52 9.34 -10.64
CA LEU A 373 18.64 10.57 -11.42
C LEU A 373 17.78 11.72 -10.88
N THR A 374 16.85 11.43 -9.96
CA THR A 374 15.88 12.42 -9.45
C THR A 374 16.05 12.77 -7.98
N LEU A 375 16.69 11.92 -7.18
CA LEU A 375 16.85 12.08 -5.73
C LEU A 375 18.32 11.88 -5.31
N ASP A 376 18.76 12.67 -4.32
CA ASP A 376 20.05 12.47 -3.65
C ASP A 376 19.86 11.49 -2.48
N GLU A 377 20.03 10.19 -2.78
CA GLU A 377 19.85 9.12 -1.80
C GLU A 377 20.79 9.25 -0.59
N GLU A 378 22.04 9.69 -0.80
CA GLU A 378 23.01 9.83 0.29
C GLU A 378 22.56 10.94 1.27
N ALA A 379 22.17 12.09 0.75
CA ALA A 379 21.66 13.20 1.56
C ALA A 379 20.35 12.84 2.27
N ILE A 380 19.42 12.17 1.58
CA ILE A 380 18.15 11.70 2.15
C ILE A 380 18.41 10.71 3.29
N CYS A 381 19.28 9.73 3.08
CA CYS A 381 19.62 8.74 4.11
C CYS A 381 20.33 9.38 5.31
N ALA A 382 21.23 10.34 5.07
CA ALA A 382 21.88 11.08 6.15
C ALA A 382 20.87 11.89 6.99
N ARG A 383 19.95 12.60 6.32
CA ARG A 383 18.87 13.34 6.98
C ARG A 383 17.93 12.42 7.74
N SER A 384 17.56 11.28 7.16
CA SER A 384 16.71 10.28 7.80
C SER A 384 17.33 9.74 9.09
N ARG A 385 18.63 9.44 9.11
CA ARG A 385 19.32 8.98 10.33
C ARG A 385 19.29 10.03 11.46
N ASP A 386 19.47 11.31 11.13
CA ASP A 386 19.37 12.41 12.10
C ASP A 386 17.94 12.59 12.63
N LEU A 387 16.94 12.60 11.75
CA LEU A 387 15.54 12.77 12.15
C LEU A 387 15.00 11.56 12.92
N ALA A 388 15.33 10.33 12.52
CA ALA A 388 14.89 9.12 13.21
C ALA A 388 15.29 9.14 14.69
N GLN A 389 16.54 9.53 15.02
CA GLN A 389 16.97 9.66 16.42
C GLN A 389 16.15 10.69 17.20
N LYS A 390 15.79 11.81 16.57
CA LYS A 390 14.96 12.86 17.18
C LYS A 390 13.52 12.40 17.37
N VAL A 391 12.96 11.65 16.41
CA VAL A 391 11.63 11.05 16.49
C VAL A 391 11.59 10.05 17.63
N TRP A 392 12.55 9.12 17.70
CA TRP A 392 12.63 8.13 18.78
C TRP A 392 12.80 8.75 20.16
N ALA A 393 13.36 9.96 20.26
CA ALA A 393 13.46 10.70 21.51
C ALA A 393 12.15 11.41 21.92
N ARG A 394 11.21 11.62 20.98
CA ARG A 394 9.87 12.18 21.25
C ARG A 394 8.83 11.11 21.62
N MET A 395 9.10 9.85 21.26
CA MET A 395 8.31 8.66 21.61
C MET A 395 8.57 8.21 23.06
#